data_AF-A0A382H8A5-F1
#
_entry.id   AF-A0A382H8A5-F1
#
_cell.length_a   1.000
_cell.length_b   1.000
_cell.length_c   1.000
_cell.angle_alpha   90.00
_cell.angle_beta   90.00
_cell.angle_gamma   90.00
#
_symmetry.space_group_name_H-M   'P 1'
#
loop_
_entity.id
_entity.type
_entity.pdbx_description
1 polymer ?
#
loop_
_entity_poly.entity_id
_entity_poly.type
_entity_poly.pdbx_seq_one_letter_code
_entity_poly.pdbx_strand_id
1 'polypeptide(L)' 'MSMSDPVADLLTRIRNGQRAKKDSVVAPGSRIRENVLGVLVREGYIRGFERYNIRTGIDEIRIE' A
#
# COMPACT_ATOMS: atom_id res chain seq x y z
N MET A 1 12.77 -3.83 -14.78
CA MET A 1 13.04 -2.79 -13.76
C MET A 1 13.26 -3.50 -12.44
N SER A 2 14.41 -3.34 -11.78
CA SER A 2 14.56 -3.83 -10.42
C SER A 2 13.83 -2.87 -9.48
N MET A 3 13.10 -3.41 -8.50
CA MET A 3 12.49 -2.61 -7.44
C MET A 3 13.60 -2.24 -6.46
N SER A 4 14.17 -1.05 -6.59
CA SER A 4 15.23 -0.56 -5.71
C SER A 4 14.71 -0.09 -4.36
N ASP A 5 13.50 0.46 -4.32
CA ASP A 5 12.89 1.01 -3.10
C ASP A 5 11.40 0.63 -2.97
N PRO A 6 11.08 -0.36 -2.12
CA PRO A 6 9.70 -0.79 -1.87
C PRO A 6 8.81 0.26 -1.18
N VAL A 7 9.39 1.23 -0.46
CA VAL A 7 8.67 2.29 0.26
C VAL A 7 8.38 3.45 -0.68
N ALA A 8 9.35 3.89 -1.48
CA ALA A 8 9.10 4.91 -2.51
C ALA A 8 8.06 4.43 -3.54
N ASP A 9 8.09 3.15 -3.93
CA ASP A 9 7.05 2.54 -4.78
C ASP A 9 5.67 2.63 -4.11
N LEU A 10 5.56 2.28 -2.82
CA LEU A 10 4.31 2.36 -2.06
C LEU A 10 3.74 3.77 -2.04
N LEU A 11 4.53 4.76 -1.64
CA LEU A 11 4.08 6.16 -1.55
C LEU A 11 3.70 6.72 -2.92
N THR A 12 4.43 6.33 -3.96
CA THR A 12 4.12 6.71 -5.35
C THR A 12 2.77 6.13 -5.80
N ARG A 13 2.47 4.87 -5.46
CA ARG A 13 1.17 4.25 -5.76
C ARG A 13 0.01 4.98 -5.10
N ILE A 14 0.13 5.31 -3.81
CA ILE A 14 -0.89 6.05 -3.06
C ILE A 14 -1.12 7.42 -3.71
N ARG A 15 -0.06 8.19 -3.94
CA ARG A 15 -0.14 9.51 -4.59
C ARG A 15 -0.81 9.43 -5.96
N ASN A 16 -0.44 8.44 -6.77
CA ASN A 16 -1.00 8.29 -8.12
C ASN A 16 -2.48 7.85 -8.07
N GLY A 17 -2.87 7.00 -7.13
CA GLY A 17 -4.27 6.63 -6.91
C GLY A 17 -5.14 7.80 -6.48
N GLN A 18 -4.64 8.62 -5.55
CA GLN A 18 -5.30 9.86 -5.14
C GLN A 18 -5.48 10.84 -6.31
N ARG A 19 -4.43 11.06 -7.12
CA ARG A 19 -4.50 11.88 -8.35
C ARG A 19 -5.51 11.34 -9.36
N ALA A 20 -5.63 10.01 -9.46
CA ALA A 20 -6.59 9.34 -10.32
C ALA A 20 -8.00 9.22 -9.72
N LYS A 21 -8.24 9.79 -8.53
CA LYS A 21 -9.51 9.72 -7.79
C LYS A 21 -10.02 8.28 -7.58
N LYS A 22 -9.10 7.36 -7.30
CA LYS A 22 -9.45 5.98 -6.94
C LYS A 22 -9.81 5.90 -5.47
N ASP A 23 -10.87 5.15 -5.16
CA ASP A 23 -11.29 4.90 -3.77
C ASP A 23 -10.29 4.03 -3.00
N SER A 24 -9.52 3.20 -3.71
CA SER A 24 -8.48 2.36 -3.13
C SER A 24 -7.31 2.12 -4.08
N VAL A 25 -6.16 1.76 -3.51
CA VAL A 25 -4.96 1.33 -4.24
C VAL A 25 -4.42 0.01 -3.71
N VAL A 26 -3.73 -0.73 -4.57
CA VAL A 26 -3.18 -2.05 -4.24
C VAL A 26 -1.65 -2.04 -4.34
N ALA A 27 -1.02 -2.66 -3.35
CA ALA A 27 0.42 -2.87 -3.30
C ALA A 27 0.75 -4.33 -2.91
N PRO A 28 1.87 -4.90 -3.38
CA PRO A 28 2.33 -6.21 -2.90
C PRO A 28 2.51 -6.24 -1.38
N GLY A 29 2.12 -7.36 -0.77
CA GLY A 29 2.19 -7.59 0.67
C GLY A 29 3.62 -7.57 1.19
N SER A 30 3.83 -6.83 2.28
CA SER A 30 5.14 -6.72 2.92
C SER A 30 5.02 -6.11 4.31
N ARG A 31 5.74 -6.68 5.29
CA ARG A 31 5.75 -6.19 6.68
C ARG A 31 6.22 -4.73 6.79
N ILE A 32 7.22 -4.32 5.98
CA ILE A 32 7.68 -2.92 5.99
C ILE A 32 6.59 -1.97 5.47
N ARG A 33 5.81 -2.39 4.48
CA ARG A 33 4.70 -1.59 3.94
C ARG A 33 3.57 -1.48 4.95
N GLU A 34 3.21 -2.57 5.62
CA GLU A 34 2.21 -2.58 6.69
C GLU A 34 2.61 -1.62 7.83
N ASN A 35 3.88 -1.61 8.23
CA ASN A 35 4.37 -0.69 9.27
C ASN A 35 4.24 0.78 8.85
N VAL A 36 4.61 1.12 7.61
CA VAL A 36 4.47 2.48 7.07
C VAL A 36 3.00 2.88 6.99
N LEU A 37 2.14 2.02 6.45
CA LEU A 37 0.70 2.25 6.37
C LEU A 37 0.08 2.40 7.76
N GLY A 38 0.54 1.63 8.74
CA GLY A 38 0.12 1.76 10.13
C GLY A 38 0.43 3.14 10.73
N VAL A 39 1.56 3.75 10.35
CA VAL A 39 1.83 5.16 10.71
C VAL A 39 0.84 6.08 10.01
N LEU A 40 0.63 5.92 8.70
CA LEU A 40 -0.28 6.76 7.93
C LEU A 40 -1.73 6.70 8.45
N VAL A 41 -2.20 5.54 8.93
CA VAL A 41 -3.50 5.40 9.59
C VAL A 41 -3.53 6.17 10.91
N ARG A 42 -2.52 6.02 11.78
CA ARG A 42 -2.47 6.71 13.07
C ARG A 42 -2.45 8.23 12.93
N GLU A 43 -1.74 8.73 11.93
CA GLU A 43 -1.67 10.16 11.63
C GLU A 43 -2.90 10.66 10.85
N GLY A 44 -3.82 9.78 10.44
CA GLY A 44 -5.05 10.14 9.74
C GLY A 44 -4.90 10.49 8.26
N TYR A 45 -3.80 10.10 7.60
CA TYR A 45 -3.59 10.34 6.17
C TYR A 45 -4.36 9.37 5.26
N ILE A 46 -4.64 8.17 5.73
CA ILE A 46 -5.43 7.15 5.04
C ILE A 46 -6.48 6.59 6.01
N ARG A 47 -7.60 6.08 5.49
CA ARG A 47 -8.68 5.52 6.30
C ARG A 47 -8.30 4.17 6.87
N GLY A 48 -7.59 3.36 6.09
CA GLY A 48 -7.22 2.01 6.50
C GLY A 48 -6.45 1.25 5.43
N PHE A 49 -6.03 0.05 5.78
CA PHE A 49 -5.52 -0.92 4.83
C PHE A 49 -5.85 -2.34 5.29
N GLU A 50 -5.96 -3.26 4.34
CA GLU A 50 -6.23 -4.67 4.59
C GLU A 50 -5.29 -5.53 3.77
N ARG A 51 -4.73 -6.58 4.40
CA ARG A 51 -3.91 -7.58 3.73
C ARG A 51 -4.74 -8.80 3.37
N TYR A 52 -4.64 -9.25 2.13
CA TYR A 52 -5.33 -10.47 1.66
C TYR A 52 -4.38 -11.34 0.82
N ASN A 53 -4.61 -12.65 0.89
CA ASN A 53 -3.88 -13.63 0.08
C ASN A 53 -4.62 -13.82 -1.26
N ILE A 54 -3.92 -13.58 -2.38
CA ILE A 54 -4.49 -13.85 -3.71
C ILE A 54 -4.29 -15.31 -4.10
N ARG A 55 -3.09 -15.83 -3.83
CA ARG A 55 -2.69 -17.21 -4.13
C ARG A 55 -1.50 -17.60 -3.25
N THR A 56 -1.19 -18.88 -3.22
CA THR A 56 -0.06 -19.42 -2.45
C THR A 56 1.22 -18.63 -2.70
N GLY A 57 1.73 -17.97 -1.65
CA GLY A 57 2.96 -17.18 -1.68
C GLY A 57 2.83 -15.75 -2.21
N ILE A 58 1.64 -15.28 -2.59
CA ILE A 58 1.41 -13.90 -3.07
C ILE A 58 0.30 -13.25 -2.27
N ASP A 59 0.72 -12.28 -1.45
CA ASP A 59 -0.16 -11.41 -0.68
C ASP A 59 -0.20 -10.02 -1.30
N GLU A 60 -1.32 -9.35 -1.11
CA GLU A 60 -1.51 -7.95 -1.46
C GLU A 60 -2.06 -7.17 -0.28
N ILE A 61 -1.90 -5.86 -0.34
CA ILE A 61 -2.46 -4.90 0.59
C ILE A 61 -3.32 -3.93 -0.20
N ARG A 62 -4.60 -3.84 0.15
CA ARG A 62 -5.53 -2.80 -0.30
C ARG A 62 -5.48 -1.64 0.69
N ILE A 63 -5.37 -0.42 0.19
CA ILE A 63 -5.21 0.83 0.96
C ILE A 63 -6.37 1.75 0.59
N GLU A 64 -7.03 2.34 1.57
CA GLU A 64 -8.27 3.14 1.44
C GLU A 64 -8.20 4.53 2.07
#